data_AF-M0I4M5-F1
#
_entry.id   AF-M0I4M5-F1
#
_cell.length_a   1.000
_cell.length_b   1.000
_cell.length_c   1.000
_cell.angle_alpha   90.00
_cell.angle_beta   90.00
_cell.angle_gamma   90.00
#
_symmetry.space_group_name_H-M   'P 1'
#
loop_
_entity.id
_entity.type
_entity.pdbx_description
1 polymer ?
#
loop_
_entity_poly.entity_id
_entity_poly.type
_entity_poly.pdbx_seq_one_letter_code
_entity_poly.pdbx_strand_id
1 'polypeptide(L)'
;MADETTLATLAAITVTASFPFYIYGAWIMIDAETVSWGVLVYHLKIIFPGLVLNTVPVVTWMMPRLLQQLNGVSALHAILGLQAYAMLVFALTGIVRIFQAKWEANLYQDPDQEVSLDDLHENMGAWRGRLRVGVFGYVIFWILAWFLGIYRYVTGYLI
;
A
#
# COMPACT_ATOMS: atom_id res chain seq x y z
N MET A 1 -7.10 31.03 2.63
CA MET A 1 -6.04 30.00 2.70
C MET A 1 -6.28 29.21 3.97
N ALA A 2 -6.30 27.88 3.92
CA ALA A 2 -6.37 27.09 5.15
C ALA A 2 -5.10 27.32 5.96
N ASP A 3 -5.22 27.42 7.28
CA ASP A 3 -4.06 27.50 8.17
C ASP A 3 -3.19 26.24 8.01
N GLU A 4 -1.88 26.39 8.16
CA GLU A 4 -0.93 25.31 7.94
C GLU A 4 -1.16 24.15 8.91
N THR A 5 -1.54 24.48 10.14
CA THR A 5 -1.99 23.55 11.17
C THR A 5 -3.19 22.74 10.69
N THR A 6 -4.18 23.37 10.06
CA THR A 6 -5.38 22.69 9.54
C THR A 6 -5.02 21.63 8.50
N LEU A 7 -4.12 21.96 7.56
CA LEU A 7 -3.67 20.99 6.56
C LEU A 7 -2.87 19.84 7.19
N ALA A 8 -2.01 20.14 8.17
CA ALA A 8 -1.27 19.13 8.91
C ALA A 8 -2.20 18.18 9.69
N THR A 9 -3.22 18.71 10.35
CA THR A 9 -4.24 17.93 11.07
C THR A 9 -5.04 17.05 10.11
N LEU A 10 -5.47 17.59 8.97
CA LEU A 10 -6.17 16.81 7.95
C LEU A 10 -5.30 15.67 7.40
N ALA A 11 -4.03 15.94 7.12
CA ALA A 11 -3.09 14.91 6.70
C ALA A 11 -2.91 13.82 7.77
N ALA A 12 -2.72 14.21 9.03
CA ALA A 12 -2.59 13.27 10.14
C ALA A 12 -3.83 12.38 10.31
N ILE A 13 -5.03 12.96 10.24
CA ILE A 13 -6.30 12.23 10.35
C ILE A 13 -6.47 11.26 9.18
N THR A 14 -6.30 11.74 7.95
CA THR A 14 -6.54 10.93 6.74
C THR A 14 -5.55 9.77 6.62
N VAL A 15 -4.26 10.02 6.87
CA VAL A 15 -3.25 8.95 6.91
C VAL A 15 -3.57 7.96 8.04
N THR A 16 -3.94 8.43 9.25
CA THR A 16 -4.31 7.53 10.35
C THR A 16 -5.57 6.72 10.03
N ALA A 17 -6.56 7.31 9.36
CA ALA A 17 -7.77 6.61 8.93
C ALA A 17 -7.50 5.51 7.90
N SER A 18 -6.34 5.52 7.21
CA SER A 18 -5.93 4.43 6.32
C SER A 18 -5.45 3.17 7.06
N PHE A 19 -5.10 3.29 8.34
CA PHE A 19 -4.55 2.20 9.17
C PHE A 19 -5.35 0.89 9.13
N PRO A 20 -6.67 0.87 9.43
CA PRO A 20 -7.44 -0.39 9.44
C PRO A 20 -7.45 -1.09 8.08
N PHE A 21 -7.45 -0.34 6.97
CA PHE A 21 -7.44 -0.91 5.63
C PHE A 21 -6.12 -1.64 5.34
N TYR A 22 -4.99 -1.12 5.82
CA TYR A 22 -3.69 -1.76 5.62
C TYR A 22 -3.47 -2.97 6.50
N ILE A 23 -3.86 -2.90 7.77
CA ILE A 23 -3.76 -4.06 8.66
C ILE A 23 -4.66 -5.19 8.17
N TYR A 24 -5.94 -4.87 7.89
CA TYR A 24 -6.88 -5.88 7.41
C TYR A 24 -6.50 -6.40 6.02
N GLY A 25 -6.05 -5.51 5.12
CA GLY A 25 -5.54 -5.87 3.81
C GLY A 25 -4.35 -6.83 3.86
N ALA A 26 -3.36 -6.57 4.73
CA ALA A 26 -2.22 -7.47 4.91
C ALA A 26 -2.63 -8.79 5.54
N TRP A 27 -3.55 -8.78 6.51
CA TRP A 27 -4.09 -9.99 7.12
C TRP A 27 -4.69 -10.94 6.07
N ILE A 28 -5.52 -10.43 5.14
CA ILE A 28 -6.10 -11.21 4.04
C ILE A 28 -5.02 -11.95 3.22
N MET A 29 -3.87 -11.29 2.99
CA MET A 29 -2.78 -11.85 2.17
C MET A 29 -1.93 -12.89 2.90
N ILE A 30 -1.85 -12.80 4.23
CA ILE A 30 -1.09 -13.72 5.09
C ILE A 30 -1.92 -14.96 5.40
N ASP A 31 -3.21 -14.76 5.71
CA ASP A 31 -4.13 -15.83 6.14
C ASP A 31 -4.49 -16.78 4.99
N ALA A 32 -4.63 -16.26 3.78
CA ALA A 32 -4.95 -17.08 2.62
C ALA A 32 -3.80 -18.05 2.28
N GLU A 33 -4.04 -19.37 2.31
CA GLU A 33 -3.06 -20.39 1.90
C GLU A 33 -2.61 -20.17 0.44
N THR A 34 -3.57 -19.98 -0.46
CA THR A 34 -3.34 -19.64 -1.87
C THR A 34 -3.97 -18.28 -2.20
N VAL A 35 -3.19 -17.39 -2.84
CA VAL A 35 -3.73 -16.10 -3.30
C VAL A 35 -4.45 -16.30 -4.63
N SER A 36 -5.73 -16.67 -4.54
CA SER A 36 -6.62 -16.79 -5.69
C SER A 36 -7.01 -15.40 -6.26
N TRP A 37 -7.60 -15.39 -7.44
CA TRP A 37 -8.09 -14.14 -8.05
C TRP A 37 -9.15 -13.45 -7.16
N GLY A 38 -10.07 -14.22 -6.57
CA GLY A 38 -11.08 -13.70 -5.66
C GLY A 38 -10.47 -13.04 -4.42
N VAL A 39 -9.47 -13.69 -3.81
CA VAL A 39 -8.72 -13.15 -2.67
C VAL A 39 -7.98 -11.86 -3.06
N LEU A 40 -7.32 -11.84 -4.21
CA LEU A 40 -6.63 -10.64 -4.72
C LEU A 40 -7.61 -9.48 -4.95
N VAL A 41 -8.72 -9.71 -5.63
CA VAL A 41 -9.74 -8.67 -5.88
C VAL A 41 -10.34 -8.16 -4.57
N TYR A 42 -10.62 -9.07 -3.62
CA TYR A 42 -11.13 -8.67 -2.31
C TYR A 42 -10.13 -7.81 -1.54
N HIS A 43 -8.86 -8.23 -1.49
CA HIS A 43 -7.79 -7.43 -0.91
C HIS A 43 -7.68 -6.04 -1.55
N LEU A 44 -7.69 -5.95 -2.89
CA LEU A 44 -7.64 -4.67 -3.60
C LEU A 44 -8.82 -3.76 -3.25
N LYS A 45 -10.04 -4.30 -3.14
CA LYS A 45 -11.22 -3.54 -2.70
C LYS A 45 -11.05 -2.97 -1.29
N ILE A 46 -10.40 -3.71 -0.39
CA ILE A 46 -10.12 -3.26 0.97
C ILE A 46 -9.01 -2.21 1.01
N ILE A 47 -7.88 -2.44 0.33
CA ILE A 47 -6.74 -1.52 0.45
C ILE A 47 -6.90 -0.24 -0.35
N PHE A 48 -7.72 -0.22 -1.40
CA PHE A 48 -7.85 0.93 -2.29
C PHE A 48 -8.31 2.22 -1.57
N PRO A 49 -9.38 2.21 -0.74
CA PRO A 49 -9.71 3.39 0.08
C PRO A 49 -8.56 3.85 0.98
N GLY A 50 -7.85 2.90 1.61
CA GLY A 50 -6.67 3.21 2.42
C GLY A 50 -5.57 3.90 1.62
N LEU A 51 -5.27 3.38 0.41
CA LEU A 51 -4.30 3.96 -0.51
C LEU A 51 -4.68 5.38 -0.91
N VAL A 52 -5.96 5.67 -1.14
CA VAL A 52 -6.44 7.01 -1.46
C VAL A 52 -6.25 7.95 -0.26
N LEU A 53 -6.72 7.54 0.92
CA LEU A 53 -6.62 8.31 2.16
C LEU A 53 -5.16 8.66 2.52
N ASN A 54 -4.22 7.75 2.27
CA ASN A 54 -2.81 7.98 2.52
C ASN A 54 -2.13 8.78 1.39
N THR A 55 -2.35 8.40 0.13
CA THR A 55 -1.55 8.90 -0.99
C THR A 55 -1.94 10.32 -1.38
N VAL A 56 -3.21 10.70 -1.25
CA VAL A 56 -3.64 12.06 -1.57
C VAL A 56 -2.91 13.12 -0.72
N PRO A 57 -2.87 13.03 0.63
CA PRO A 57 -2.05 13.94 1.44
C PRO A 57 -0.56 13.90 1.08
N VAL A 58 -0.03 12.70 0.80
CA VAL A 58 1.38 12.53 0.42
C VAL A 58 1.70 13.33 -0.84
N VAL A 59 0.97 13.13 -1.94
CA VAL A 59 1.30 13.76 -3.23
C VAL A 59 0.90 15.24 -3.28
N THR A 60 -0.17 15.64 -2.61
CA THR A 60 -0.68 17.02 -2.69
C THR A 60 -0.04 17.97 -1.69
N TRP A 61 0.45 17.48 -0.55
CA TRP A 61 0.93 18.34 0.53
C TRP A 61 2.33 17.98 1.04
N MET A 62 2.61 16.70 1.28
CA MET A 62 3.89 16.29 1.89
C MET A 62 5.05 16.30 0.88
N MET A 63 4.83 15.73 -0.31
CA MET A 63 5.84 15.58 -1.35
C MET A 63 6.37 16.92 -1.88
N PRO A 64 5.54 17.95 -2.15
CA PRO A 64 6.04 19.26 -2.56
C PRO A 64 6.96 19.93 -1.52
N ARG A 65 6.81 19.56 -0.24
CA ARG A 65 7.58 20.11 0.89
C ARG A 65 8.79 19.26 1.27
N LEU A 66 8.95 18.11 0.62
CA LEU A 66 9.92 17.08 1.00
C LEU A 66 11.34 17.64 1.11
N LEU A 67 11.81 18.31 0.05
CA LEU A 67 13.18 18.82 -0.05
C LEU A 67 13.50 19.92 0.97
N GLN A 68 12.49 20.64 1.43
CA GLN A 68 12.64 21.72 2.42
C GLN A 68 12.77 21.16 3.85
N GLN A 69 12.42 19.89 4.05
CA GLN A 69 12.31 19.28 5.36
C GLN A 69 13.28 18.08 5.52
N LEU A 70 14.33 17.97 4.71
CA LEU A 70 15.30 16.86 4.82
C LEU A 70 16.31 17.07 5.96
N ASN A 71 15.83 17.14 7.20
CA ASN A 71 16.68 17.18 8.39
C ASN A 71 16.20 16.18 9.46
N GLY A 72 17.15 15.59 10.20
CA GLY A 72 16.90 14.70 11.33
C GLY A 72 15.80 13.65 11.08
N VAL A 73 14.79 13.65 11.95
CA VAL A 73 13.64 12.72 11.94
C VAL A 73 12.81 12.81 10.66
N SER A 74 12.76 13.98 10.02
CA SER A 74 11.99 14.17 8.79
C SER A 74 12.62 13.45 7.60
N ALA A 75 13.95 13.39 7.53
CA ALA A 75 14.65 12.59 6.52
C ALA A 75 14.37 11.09 6.69
N LEU A 76 14.37 10.58 7.93
CA LEU A 76 14.02 9.18 8.20
C LEU A 76 12.56 8.87 7.82
N HIS A 77 11.62 9.75 8.19
CA HIS A 77 10.22 9.65 7.78
C HIS A 77 10.06 9.59 6.25
N ALA A 78 10.77 10.45 5.53
CA ALA A 78 10.79 10.47 4.07
C ALA A 78 11.33 9.16 3.47
N ILE A 79 12.44 8.64 4.00
CA ILE A 79 13.03 7.38 3.54
C ILE A 79 12.06 6.23 3.77
N LEU A 80 11.47 6.11 4.96
CA LEU A 80 10.50 5.06 5.27
C LEU A 80 9.27 5.14 4.37
N GLY A 81 8.73 6.34 4.13
CA GLY A 81 7.63 6.54 3.19
C GLY A 81 8.00 6.11 1.77
N LEU A 82 9.18 6.48 1.29
CA LEU A 82 9.68 6.06 -0.03
C LEU A 82 9.84 4.54 -0.11
N GLN A 83 10.38 3.90 0.93
CA GLN A 83 10.51 2.44 1.00
C GLN A 83 9.13 1.75 0.97
N ALA A 84 8.12 2.31 1.64
CA ALA A 84 6.76 1.81 1.54
C ALA A 84 6.29 1.84 0.07
N TYR A 85 6.39 2.96 -0.63
CA TYR A 85 6.02 3.03 -2.05
C TYR A 85 6.86 2.11 -2.95
N ALA A 86 8.14 1.89 -2.65
CA ALA A 86 8.95 0.90 -3.36
C ALA A 86 8.40 -0.53 -3.18
N MET A 87 8.00 -0.89 -1.96
CA MET A 87 7.35 -2.18 -1.67
C MET A 87 5.98 -2.31 -2.33
N LEU A 88 5.22 -1.22 -2.44
CA LEU A 88 3.96 -1.19 -3.20
C LEU A 88 4.21 -1.46 -4.69
N VAL A 89 5.19 -0.79 -5.30
CA VAL A 89 5.59 -1.04 -6.70
C VAL A 89 6.03 -2.50 -6.86
N PHE A 90 6.82 -3.03 -5.93
CA PHE A 90 7.21 -4.43 -5.95
C PHE A 90 6.01 -5.39 -5.92
N ALA A 91 5.02 -5.14 -5.06
CA ALA A 91 3.77 -5.91 -5.04
C ALA A 91 3.02 -5.84 -6.38
N LEU A 92 2.94 -4.64 -6.97
CA LEU A 92 2.30 -4.40 -8.27
C LEU A 92 2.97 -5.20 -9.40
N THR A 93 4.30 -5.39 -9.37
CA THR A 93 4.97 -6.25 -10.37
C THR A 93 4.49 -7.70 -10.33
N GLY A 94 4.09 -8.21 -9.15
CA GLY A 94 3.45 -9.50 -9.01
C GLY A 94 2.04 -9.51 -9.59
N ILE A 95 1.24 -8.51 -9.24
CA ILE A 95 -0.16 -8.36 -9.70
C ILE A 95 -0.24 -8.28 -11.22
N VAL A 96 0.58 -7.45 -11.86
CA VAL A 96 0.57 -7.27 -13.32
C VAL A 96 0.82 -8.59 -14.04
N ARG A 97 1.77 -9.41 -13.53
CA ARG A 97 2.08 -10.71 -14.13
C ARG A 97 0.95 -11.72 -13.95
N ILE A 98 0.32 -11.76 -12.78
CA ILE A 98 -0.87 -12.59 -12.52
C ILE A 98 -2.01 -12.20 -13.48
N PHE A 99 -2.22 -10.89 -13.69
CA PHE A 99 -3.22 -10.39 -14.62
C PHE A 99 -2.92 -10.76 -16.08
N GLN A 100 -1.67 -10.60 -16.52
CA GLN A 100 -1.22 -10.99 -17.87
C GLN A 100 -1.46 -12.48 -18.15
N ALA A 101 -1.07 -13.36 -17.23
CA ALA A 101 -1.30 -14.80 -17.40
C ALA A 101 -2.79 -15.16 -17.47
N LYS A 102 -3.64 -14.49 -16.66
CA LYS A 102 -5.09 -14.69 -16.74
C LYS A 102 -5.68 -14.20 -18.08
N TRP A 103 -5.17 -13.09 -18.59
CA TRP A 103 -5.58 -12.54 -19.89
C TRP A 103 -5.20 -13.46 -21.06
N GLU A 104 -3.96 -13.97 -21.07
CA GLU A 104 -3.44 -14.87 -22.10
C GLU A 104 -4.19 -16.21 -22.16
N ALA A 105 -4.66 -16.72 -21.01
CA ALA A 105 -5.45 -17.95 -20.95
C ALA A 105 -6.93 -17.79 -21.37
N ASN A 106 -7.36 -16.59 -21.82
CA ASN A 106 -8.73 -16.29 -22.27
C ASN A 106 -9.84 -16.69 -21.28
N LEU A 107 -9.53 -16.78 -19.98
CA LEU A 107 -10.48 -17.10 -18.90
C LEU A 107 -11.47 -15.96 -18.59
N TYR A 108 -11.58 -14.97 -19.47
CA TYR A 108 -12.61 -13.94 -19.38
C TYR A 108 -13.96 -14.39 -19.96
N GLN A 109 -13.98 -15.46 -20.77
CA GLN A 109 -15.21 -15.96 -21.40
C GLN A 109 -16.09 -16.80 -20.45
N ASP A 110 -15.56 -17.30 -19.33
CA ASP A 110 -16.33 -18.10 -18.36
C ASP A 110 -15.94 -17.74 -16.90
N PRO A 111 -16.63 -16.76 -16.27
CA PRO A 111 -16.29 -16.23 -14.94
C PRO A 111 -16.39 -17.25 -13.79
N ASP A 112 -17.14 -18.33 -14.00
CA ASP A 112 -17.47 -19.34 -13.00
C ASP A 112 -16.49 -20.53 -13.00
N GLN A 113 -15.50 -20.52 -13.89
CA GLN A 113 -14.47 -21.55 -13.93
C GLN A 113 -13.47 -21.35 -12.79
N GLU A 114 -13.64 -22.10 -11.69
CA GLU A 114 -12.67 -22.21 -10.60
C GLU A 114 -11.41 -22.97 -11.06
N VAL A 115 -10.68 -22.42 -12.03
CA VAL A 115 -9.38 -22.95 -12.44
C VAL A 115 -8.34 -22.46 -11.44
N SER A 116 -7.63 -23.41 -10.83
CA SER A 116 -6.48 -23.13 -9.99
C SER A 116 -5.45 -22.32 -10.78
N LEU A 117 -5.15 -21.09 -10.32
CA LEU A 117 -4.11 -20.25 -10.92
C LEU A 117 -2.72 -20.91 -10.91
N ASP A 118 -2.51 -21.92 -10.06
CA ASP A 118 -1.27 -22.71 -10.02
C ASP A 118 -1.04 -23.56 -11.26
N ASP A 119 -2.10 -23.93 -11.97
CA ASP A 119 -1.99 -24.75 -13.19
C ASP A 119 -1.88 -23.90 -14.46
N LEU A 120 -1.99 -22.56 -14.35
CA LEU A 120 -1.95 -21.65 -15.49
C LEU A 120 -0.54 -21.28 -15.96
N HIS A 121 0.42 -21.18 -15.03
CA HIS A 121 1.78 -20.76 -15.36
C HIS A 121 2.77 -21.23 -14.30
N GLU A 122 3.90 -21.81 -14.74
CA GLU A 122 5.00 -22.29 -13.87
C GLU A 122 5.53 -21.26 -12.85
N ASN A 123 5.36 -19.96 -13.11
CA ASN A 123 5.91 -18.87 -12.31
C ASN A 123 4.90 -18.27 -11.31
N MET A 124 3.69 -18.83 -11.20
CA MET A 124 2.62 -18.22 -10.41
C MET A 124 2.97 -18.13 -8.92
N GLY A 125 3.62 -19.14 -8.37
CA GLY A 125 4.13 -19.13 -6.99
C GLY A 125 5.12 -17.98 -6.73
N ALA A 126 6.05 -17.72 -7.64
CA ALA A 126 7.01 -16.63 -7.51
C ALA A 126 6.32 -15.26 -7.55
N TRP A 127 5.31 -15.08 -8.41
CA TRP A 127 4.58 -13.82 -8.51
C TRP A 127 3.70 -13.54 -7.28
N ARG A 128 3.04 -14.57 -6.73
CA ARG A 128 2.35 -14.48 -5.44
C ARG A 128 3.31 -14.18 -4.29
N GLY A 129 4.51 -14.76 -4.31
CA GLY A 129 5.56 -14.46 -3.35
C GLY A 129 5.93 -12.97 -3.34
N ARG A 130 6.16 -12.39 -4.53
CA ARG A 130 6.43 -10.94 -4.67
C ARG A 130 5.28 -10.08 -4.16
N LEU A 131 4.04 -10.47 -4.47
CA LEU A 131 2.85 -9.80 -3.95
C LEU A 131 2.83 -9.79 -2.42
N ARG A 132 2.97 -10.95 -1.77
CA ARG A 132 2.94 -11.04 -0.29
C ARG A 132 4.07 -10.25 0.36
N VAL A 133 5.29 -10.42 -0.13
CA VAL A 133 6.46 -9.70 0.37
C VAL A 133 6.28 -8.19 0.19
N GLY A 134 5.79 -7.76 -0.97
CA GLY A 134 5.47 -6.37 -1.27
C GLY A 134 4.41 -5.78 -0.34
N VAL A 135 3.28 -6.48 -0.13
CA VAL A 135 2.21 -6.04 0.78
C VAL A 135 2.72 -5.96 2.22
N PHE A 136 3.42 -6.98 2.70
CA PHE A 136 3.93 -7.00 4.07
C PHE A 136 4.98 -5.92 4.31
N GLY A 137 5.93 -5.78 3.39
CA GLY A 137 6.95 -4.74 3.47
C GLY A 137 6.34 -3.34 3.38
N TYR A 138 5.33 -3.14 2.52
CA TYR A 138 4.57 -1.89 2.47
C TYR A 138 4.02 -1.53 3.84
N VAL A 139 3.31 -2.45 4.49
CA VAL A 139 2.68 -2.19 5.79
C VAL A 139 3.71 -1.90 6.88
N ILE A 140 4.83 -2.62 6.93
CA ILE A 140 5.89 -2.35 7.91
C ILE A 140 6.45 -0.93 7.73
N PHE A 141 6.92 -0.60 6.52
CA PHE A 141 7.51 0.71 6.27
C PHE A 141 6.49 1.83 6.44
N TRP A 142 5.24 1.58 6.06
CA TRP A 142 4.15 2.51 6.28
C TRP A 142 3.86 2.75 7.76
N ILE A 143 3.82 1.70 8.61
CA ILE A 143 3.63 1.85 10.06
C ILE A 143 4.77 2.68 10.67
N LEU A 144 6.02 2.39 10.31
CA LEU A 144 7.17 3.12 10.80
C LEU A 144 7.13 4.59 10.37
N ALA A 145 6.78 4.86 9.11
CA ALA A 145 6.57 6.21 8.61
C ALA A 145 5.40 6.90 9.36
N TRP A 146 4.28 6.22 9.54
CA TRP A 146 3.12 6.75 10.26
C TRP A 146 3.46 7.16 11.69
N PHE A 147 4.19 6.32 12.44
CA PHE A 147 4.64 6.66 13.80
C PHE A 147 5.49 7.94 13.81
N LEU A 148 6.46 8.07 12.90
CA LEU A 148 7.26 9.29 12.79
C LEU A 148 6.42 10.49 12.31
N GLY A 149 5.43 10.27 11.46
CA GLY A 149 4.51 11.30 10.98
C GLY A 149 3.68 11.88 12.12
N ILE A 150 3.12 11.02 12.98
CA ILE A 150 2.40 11.44 14.19
C ILE A 150 3.33 12.16 15.17
N TYR A 151 4.52 11.63 15.42
CA TYR A 151 5.52 12.29 16.27
C TYR A 151 5.79 13.72 15.77
N ARG A 152 6.05 13.88 14.47
CA ARG A 152 6.28 15.19 13.85
C ARG A 152 5.08 16.12 13.93
N TYR A 153 3.87 15.59 13.75
CA TYR A 153 2.65 16.37 13.88
C TYR A 153 2.50 16.92 15.31
N VAL A 154 2.69 16.06 16.32
CA VAL A 154 2.60 16.46 17.73
C VAL A 154 3.66 17.53 18.06
N THR A 155 4.93 17.30 17.72
CA THR A 155 6.02 18.23 18.10
C THR A 155 6.09 19.50 17.25
N GLY A 156 5.50 19.49 16.05
CA GLY A 156 5.57 20.61 15.12
C GLY A 156 4.33 21.49 15.08
N TYR A 157 3.18 20.98 15.55
CA TYR A 157 1.89 21.66 15.42
C TYR A 157 1.04 21.68 16.70
N LEU A 158 1.30 20.82 17.69
CA LEU A 158 0.51 20.76 18.94
C LEU A 158 1.25 21.27 20.18
N ILE A 159 2.57 21.10 20.21
CA ILE A 159 3.47 21.55 21.29
C ILE A 159 4.24 22.78 20.79
#